data_AF-A0A9D6JG38-F1
#
_entry.id   AF-A0A9D6JG38-F1
#
_cell.length_a   1.000
_cell.length_b   1.000
_cell.length_c   1.000
_cell.angle_alpha   90.00
_cell.angle_beta   90.00
_cell.angle_gamma   90.00
#
_symmetry.space_group_name_H-M   'P 1'
#
loop_
_entity.id
_entity.type
_entity.pdbx_description
1 polymer ?
#
loop_
_entity_poly.entity_id
_entity_poly.type
_entity_poly.pdbx_seq_one_letter_code
_entity_poly.pdbx_strand_id
1 'polypeptide(L)'
;MRQLNSVVKAVGGIAVVLLLGYLFYFGGTDLIRNPRATATAAETKPAPAGWAPSRPDTLAPLVEEVKPAVVNISTTQAPRQQPRRGFRAPFRGQEPFEEFFERFFGGPMPQEPRPQQSLGSGFIIDKDGYILTNNH
;
A
#
# COMPACT_ATOMS: atom_id res chain seq x y z
N MET A 1 -7.34 -32.06 -50.10
CA MET A 1 -6.26 -31.03 -50.03
C MET A 1 -6.57 -29.82 -49.15
N ARG A 2 -7.82 -29.56 -48.69
CA ARG A 2 -8.14 -28.40 -47.82
C ARG A 2 -7.66 -28.51 -46.36
N GLN A 3 -7.62 -29.71 -45.79
CA GLN A 3 -7.27 -29.94 -44.37
C GLN A 3 -5.76 -29.85 -44.07
N LEU A 4 -4.89 -30.01 -45.06
CA LEU A 4 -3.44 -29.94 -44.86
C LEU A 4 -2.97 -28.49 -44.68
N ASN A 5 -3.61 -27.55 -45.39
CA ASN A 5 -3.27 -26.13 -45.33
C ASN A 5 -3.72 -25.45 -44.04
N SER A 6 -4.78 -25.95 -43.36
CA SER A 6 -5.21 -25.42 -42.07
C SER A 6 -4.28 -25.83 -40.93
N VAL A 7 -3.78 -27.07 -40.96
CA VAL A 7 -2.80 -27.58 -39.97
C VAL A 7 -1.46 -26.87 -40.12
N VAL A 8 -0.96 -26.68 -41.34
CA VAL A 8 0.30 -25.95 -41.58
C VAL A 8 0.19 -24.48 -41.13
N LYS A 9 -0.97 -23.83 -41.34
CA LYS A 9 -1.23 -22.47 -40.83
C LYS A 9 -1.32 -22.43 -39.29
N ALA A 10 -1.94 -23.43 -38.67
CA ALA A 10 -2.04 -23.52 -37.21
C ALA A 10 -0.68 -23.76 -36.55
N VAL A 11 0.11 -24.69 -37.07
CA VAL A 11 1.47 -24.98 -36.58
C VAL A 11 2.41 -23.79 -36.81
N GLY A 12 2.31 -23.14 -37.97
CA GLY A 12 3.05 -21.90 -38.24
C GLY A 12 2.68 -20.77 -37.28
N GLY A 13 1.38 -20.62 -36.97
CA GLY A 13 0.90 -19.62 -36.00
C GLY A 13 1.43 -19.88 -34.59
N ILE A 14 1.40 -21.13 -34.13
CA ILE A 14 1.93 -21.51 -32.81
C ILE A 14 3.44 -21.27 -32.73
N ALA A 15 4.19 -21.62 -33.77
CA ALA A 15 5.64 -21.40 -33.82
C ALA A 15 5.99 -19.90 -33.75
N VAL A 16 5.22 -19.04 -34.42
CA VAL A 16 5.40 -17.57 -34.36
C VAL A 16 5.09 -17.03 -32.97
N VAL A 17 4.02 -17.49 -32.32
CA VAL A 17 3.67 -17.06 -30.95
C VAL A 17 4.75 -17.48 -29.95
N LEU A 18 5.27 -18.71 -30.06
CA LEU A 18 6.34 -19.19 -29.20
C LEU A 18 7.65 -18.44 -29.45
N LEU A 19 7.99 -18.13 -30.70
CA LEU A 19 9.17 -17.34 -31.05
C LEU A 19 9.08 -15.91 -30.51
N LEU A 20 7.93 -15.26 -30.68
CA LEU A 20 7.67 -13.92 -30.14
C LEU A 20 7.68 -13.92 -28.60
N GLY A 21 7.12 -14.95 -27.97
CA GLY A 21 7.19 -15.15 -26.52
C GLY A 21 8.61 -15.36 -26.02
N TYR A 22 9.42 -16.15 -26.74
CA TYR A 22 10.83 -16.39 -26.41
C TYR A 22 11.66 -15.11 -26.58
N LEU A 23 11.47 -14.36 -27.66
CA LEU A 23 12.11 -13.06 -27.88
C LEU A 23 11.71 -12.04 -26.80
N PHE A 24 10.46 -12.05 -26.34
CA PHE A 24 10.01 -11.19 -25.23
C PHE A 24 10.62 -11.62 -23.89
N TYR A 25 10.70 -12.93 -23.62
CA TYR A 25 11.25 -13.50 -22.38
C TYR A 25 12.77 -13.32 -22.28
N PHE A 26 13.51 -13.50 -23.39
CA PHE A 26 14.99 -13.40 -23.41
C PHE A 26 15.54 -12.05 -23.87
N GLY A 27 14.82 -11.28 -24.69
CA GLY A 27 15.31 -9.99 -25.27
C GLY A 27 14.45 -8.77 -24.97
N GLY A 28 13.29 -8.93 -24.31
CA GLY A 28 12.29 -7.87 -24.15
C GLY A 28 12.46 -6.94 -22.95
N THR A 29 13.45 -7.16 -22.08
CA THR A 29 13.61 -6.28 -20.90
C THR A 29 14.62 -5.16 -21.10
N ASP A 30 15.59 -5.28 -22.00
CA ASP A 30 16.67 -4.29 -22.11
C ASP A 30 16.17 -2.90 -22.59
N LEU A 31 15.10 -2.86 -23.38
CA LEU A 31 14.49 -1.59 -23.84
C LEU A 31 13.59 -0.93 -22.78
N ILE A 32 13.08 -1.70 -21.80
CA ILE A 32 12.22 -1.19 -20.72
C ILE A 32 13.03 -0.91 -19.45
N ARG A 33 14.14 -1.63 -19.23
CA ARG A 33 14.97 -1.48 -18.03
C ARG A 33 15.89 -0.27 -18.07
N ASN A 34 16.24 0.23 -19.25
CA ASN A 34 17.22 1.31 -19.36
C ASN A 34 16.83 2.41 -20.37
N PRO A 35 15.89 3.31 -20.00
CA PRO A 35 15.58 4.50 -20.79
C PRO A 35 16.76 5.50 -20.92
N ARG A 36 17.95 5.19 -20.37
CA ARG A 36 19.14 6.06 -20.45
C ARG A 36 19.97 5.88 -21.73
N ALA A 37 19.69 4.90 -22.59
CA ALA A 37 20.54 4.62 -23.74
C ALA A 37 20.44 5.65 -24.89
N THR A 38 19.44 6.55 -24.88
CA THR A 38 19.30 7.64 -25.87
C THR A 38 19.35 9.03 -25.27
N ALA A 39 19.80 9.16 -24.01
CA ALA A 39 20.22 10.47 -23.53
C ALA A 39 21.57 10.79 -24.19
N THR A 40 21.54 11.41 -25.37
CA THR A 40 22.59 12.35 -25.76
C THR A 40 22.85 13.19 -24.52
N ALA A 41 24.05 13.06 -23.95
CA ALA A 41 24.45 13.86 -22.81
C ALA A 41 24.26 15.32 -23.23
N ALA A 42 23.15 15.91 -22.79
CA ALA A 42 22.95 17.34 -22.88
C ALA A 42 24.13 17.90 -22.10
N GLU A 43 25.04 18.55 -22.82
CA GLU A 43 26.12 19.29 -22.23
C GLU A 43 25.47 20.29 -21.26
N THR A 44 25.55 19.97 -19.97
CA THR A 44 25.03 20.83 -18.90
C THR A 44 25.87 22.10 -18.94
N LYS A 45 25.40 23.10 -19.70
CA LYS A 45 25.87 24.47 -19.55
C LYS A 45 25.81 24.77 -18.05
N PRO A 46 26.94 25.10 -17.39
CA PRO A 46 26.92 25.36 -15.97
C PRO A 46 25.87 26.44 -15.72
N ALA A 47 24.94 26.16 -14.82
CA ALA A 47 24.00 27.17 -14.34
C ALA A 47 24.84 28.38 -13.91
N PRO A 48 24.40 29.62 -14.21
CA PRO A 48 25.10 30.80 -13.72
C PRO A 48 25.32 30.64 -12.21
N ALA A 49 26.56 30.78 -11.77
CA ALA A 49 27.00 30.63 -10.37
C ALA A 49 26.50 31.80 -9.50
N GLY A 50 25.20 32.08 -9.55
CA GLY A 50 24.60 33.31 -9.09
C GLY A 50 23.11 33.15 -8.79
N TRP A 51 22.75 32.08 -8.06
CA TRP A 51 21.63 32.08 -7.12
C TRP A 51 21.69 30.78 -6.29
N ALA A 52 22.74 30.61 -5.49
CA ALA A 52 22.61 29.75 -4.33
C ALA A 52 22.04 30.65 -3.24
N PRO A 53 20.72 30.58 -2.91
CA PRO A 53 20.25 31.31 -1.75
C PRO A 53 21.07 30.80 -0.57
N SER A 54 21.59 31.74 0.24
CA SER A 54 22.32 31.41 1.45
C SER A 54 21.49 30.39 2.23
N ARG A 55 21.99 29.15 2.35
CA ARG A 55 21.30 28.12 3.11
C ARG A 55 21.24 28.61 4.55
N PRO A 56 20.06 28.67 5.19
CA PRO A 56 19.99 29.06 6.58
C PRO A 56 20.79 28.07 7.42
N ASP A 57 21.51 28.59 8.42
CA ASP A 57 22.33 27.76 9.32
C ASP A 57 21.47 26.74 10.08
N THR A 58 20.20 27.07 10.33
CA THR A 58 19.22 26.18 10.97
C THR A 58 17.81 26.36 10.39
N LEU A 59 16.98 25.32 10.55
CA LEU A 59 15.54 25.39 10.23
C LEU A 59 14.69 25.87 11.43
N ALA A 60 15.31 26.21 12.56
CA ALA A 60 14.59 26.58 13.77
C ALA A 60 13.62 27.76 13.55
N PRO A 61 13.98 28.84 12.84
CA PRO A 61 13.05 29.94 12.59
C PRO A 61 11.80 29.51 11.81
N LEU A 62 11.98 28.65 10.81
CA LEU A 62 10.86 28.11 10.03
C LEU A 62 9.97 27.21 10.88
N VAL A 63 10.57 26.37 11.74
CA VAL A 63 9.81 25.52 12.65
C VAL A 63 9.01 26.36 13.64
N GLU A 64 9.60 27.41 14.21
CA GLU A 64 8.90 28.34 15.11
C GLU A 64 7.71 29.02 14.43
N GLU A 65 7.85 29.38 13.15
CA GLU A 65 6.79 29.99 12.35
C GLU A 65 5.65 29.02 12.06
N VAL A 66 5.94 27.76 11.68
CA VAL A 66 4.90 26.81 11.25
C VAL A 66 4.33 25.95 12.38
N LYS A 67 5.02 25.84 13.52
CA LYS A 67 4.61 25.03 14.67
C LYS A 67 3.18 25.31 15.16
N PRO A 68 2.68 26.56 15.19
CA PRO A 68 1.28 26.84 15.58
C PRO A 68 0.23 26.19 14.69
N ALA A 69 0.56 25.82 13.45
CA ALA A 69 -0.36 25.13 12.54
C ALA A 69 -0.47 23.62 12.83
N VAL A 70 0.40 23.04 13.66
CA VAL A 70 0.45 21.60 13.94
C VAL A 70 -0.36 21.26 15.18
N VAL A 71 -1.22 20.24 15.06
CA VAL A 71 -2.09 19.78 16.15
C VAL A 71 -1.85 18.31 16.49
N ASN A 72 -2.14 17.94 17.74
CA ASN A 72 -2.27 16.56 18.18
C ASN A 72 -3.74 16.12 18.06
N ILE A 73 -3.98 14.92 17.54
CA ILE A 73 -5.30 14.37 17.28
C ILE A 73 -5.46 13.08 18.08
N SER A 74 -6.54 12.99 18.84
CA SER A 74 -6.99 11.76 19.49
C SER A 74 -8.41 11.43 19.03
N THR A 75 -8.61 10.22 18.53
CA THR A 75 -9.91 9.76 18.05
C THR A 75 -10.34 8.52 18.82
N THR A 76 -11.64 8.44 19.10
CA THR A 76 -12.28 7.26 19.66
C THR A 76 -13.42 6.86 18.74
N GLN A 77 -13.30 5.70 18.12
CA GLN A 77 -14.35 5.12 17.29
C GLN A 77 -15.21 4.21 18.15
N ALA A 78 -16.53 4.36 18.02
CA ALA A 78 -17.48 3.46 18.62
C ALA A 78 -17.19 2.02 18.16
N PRO A 79 -17.34 1.02 19.04
CA PRO A 79 -17.12 -0.36 18.65
C PRO A 79 -18.06 -0.70 17.50
N ARG A 80 -17.52 -1.12 16.36
CA ARG A 80 -18.35 -1.68 15.29
C ARG A 80 -18.99 -2.93 15.87
N GLN A 81 -20.30 -2.89 16.06
CA GLN A 81 -21.09 -4.11 16.31
C GLN A 81 -21.03 -4.94 15.04
N GLN A 82 -19.93 -5.67 14.85
CA GLN A 82 -19.92 -6.76 13.90
C GLN A 82 -21.01 -7.72 14.40
N PRO A 83 -22.07 -8.01 13.63
CA PRO A 83 -22.98 -9.07 14.00
C PRO A 83 -22.10 -10.27 14.27
N ARG A 84 -22.15 -10.77 15.51
CA ARG A 84 -21.45 -11.99 15.90
C ARG A 84 -21.90 -13.05 14.92
N ARG A 85 -21.13 -13.25 13.84
CA ARG A 85 -21.10 -14.53 13.15
C ARG A 85 -20.47 -15.40 14.22
N GLY A 86 -21.35 -15.97 15.06
CA GLY A 86 -20.95 -16.79 16.17
C GLY A 86 -19.88 -17.71 15.64
N PHE A 87 -18.74 -17.71 16.32
CA PHE A 87 -17.74 -18.72 16.11
C PHE A 87 -18.48 -20.03 16.43
N ARG A 88 -19.11 -20.64 15.42
CA ARG A 88 -19.52 -22.03 15.49
C ARG A 88 -18.19 -22.75 15.49
N ALA A 89 -17.66 -22.95 16.69
CA ALA A 89 -16.61 -23.92 16.90
C ALA A 89 -17.07 -25.19 16.15
N PRO A 90 -16.27 -25.73 15.21
CA PRO A 90 -16.64 -26.92 14.44
C PRO A 90 -16.74 -28.18 15.31
N PHE A 91 -16.57 -28.05 16.63
CA PHE A 91 -16.53 -29.12 17.62
C PHE A 91 -17.78 -29.22 18.50
N ARG A 92 -18.87 -28.53 18.16
CA ARG A 92 -20.14 -28.64 18.89
C ARG A 92 -20.61 -30.10 18.87
N GLY A 93 -20.37 -30.85 19.96
CA GLY A 93 -20.70 -32.27 20.10
C GLY A 93 -19.65 -33.17 20.78
N GLN A 94 -18.48 -32.65 21.21
CA GLN A 94 -17.50 -33.43 21.99
C GLN A 94 -17.51 -33.01 23.47
N GLU A 95 -18.55 -33.46 24.18
CA GLU A 95 -18.87 -33.22 25.59
C GLU A 95 -17.68 -33.30 26.60
N PRO A 96 -16.68 -34.21 26.50
CA PRO A 96 -15.69 -34.35 27.57
C PRO A 96 -14.61 -33.26 27.57
N PHE A 97 -14.26 -32.73 26.39
CA PHE A 97 -13.19 -31.74 26.26
C PHE A 97 -13.67 -30.31 26.51
N GLU A 98 -14.91 -30.00 26.12
CA GLU A 98 -15.54 -28.69 26.32
C GLU A 98 -15.67 -28.38 27.83
N GLU A 99 -16.18 -29.34 28.62
CA GLU A 99 -16.42 -29.16 30.06
C GLU A 99 -15.10 -29.07 30.86
N PHE A 100 -14.06 -29.78 30.42
CA PHE A 100 -12.70 -29.63 30.97
C PHE A 100 -12.15 -28.22 30.70
N PHE A 101 -12.30 -27.72 29.47
CA PHE A 101 -11.81 -26.40 29.07
C PHE A 101 -12.56 -25.26 29.77
N GLU A 102 -13.90 -25.34 29.85
CA GLU A 102 -14.73 -24.33 30.52
C GLU A 102 -14.41 -24.22 32.03
N ARG A 103 -14.13 -25.35 32.69
CA ARG A 103 -13.86 -25.42 34.12
C ARG A 103 -12.43 -25.02 34.51
N PHE A 104 -11.46 -25.20 33.61
CA PHE A 104 -10.06 -24.80 33.84
C PHE A 104 -9.71 -23.39 33.31
N PHE A 105 -10.28 -22.97 32.18
CA PHE A 105 -9.92 -21.71 31.51
C PHE A 105 -11.02 -20.65 31.55
N GLY A 106 -12.19 -20.97 32.12
CA GLY A 106 -13.40 -20.16 32.03
C GLY A 106 -14.05 -20.31 30.65
N GLY A 107 -15.36 -20.51 30.62
CA GLY A 107 -16.12 -20.52 29.37
C GLY A 107 -15.89 -19.24 28.55
N PRO A 108 -16.23 -19.25 27.24
CA PRO A 108 -15.98 -18.11 26.36
C PRO A 108 -16.64 -16.85 26.90
N MET A 109 -15.84 -16.03 27.60
CA MET A 109 -16.29 -14.76 28.13
C MET A 109 -16.66 -13.88 26.93
N PRO A 110 -17.86 -13.26 26.94
CA PRO A 110 -18.21 -12.29 25.93
C PRO A 110 -17.20 -11.15 26.03
N GLN A 111 -16.26 -11.05 25.10
CA GLN A 111 -15.48 -9.83 24.95
C GLN A 111 -16.47 -8.73 24.56
N GLU A 112 -16.66 -7.78 25.46
CA GLU A 112 -17.37 -6.56 25.14
C GLU A 112 -16.61 -5.83 24.03
N PRO A 113 -17.32 -5.33 23.00
CA PRO A 113 -16.71 -4.51 21.98
C PRO A 113 -16.00 -3.31 22.62
N ARG A 114 -14.67 -3.28 22.57
CA ARG A 114 -13.89 -2.15 23.07
C ARG A 114 -13.85 -1.03 22.02
N PRO A 115 -13.96 0.25 22.41
CA PRO A 115 -13.79 1.35 21.48
C PRO A 115 -12.37 1.34 20.90
N GLN A 116 -12.25 1.60 19.60
CA GLN A 116 -10.95 1.71 18.95
C GLN A 116 -10.43 3.13 19.12
N GLN A 117 -9.23 3.27 19.66
CA GLN A 117 -8.57 4.57 19.83
C GLN A 117 -7.44 4.72 18.82
N SER A 118 -7.24 5.94 18.33
CA SER A 118 -6.11 6.29 17.47
C SER A 118 -5.56 7.66 17.84
N LEU A 119 -4.24 7.79 17.77
CA LEU A 119 -3.48 9.01 18.00
C LEU A 119 -2.74 9.39 16.72
N GLY A 120 -2.64 10.69 16.46
CA GLY A 120 -1.92 11.18 15.29
C GLY A 120 -1.69 12.68 15.35
N SER A 121 -1.13 13.22 14.27
CA SER A 121 -0.96 14.66 14.07
C SER A 121 -1.79 15.15 12.89
N GLY A 122 -1.97 16.46 12.82
CA GLY A 122 -2.55 17.11 11.65
C GLY A 122 -2.10 18.56 11.52
N PHE A 123 -2.55 19.20 10.45
CA PHE A 123 -2.26 20.60 10.14
C PHE A 123 -3.54 21.41 9.99
N ILE A 124 -3.59 22.60 10.58
CA ILE A 124 -4.63 23.59 10.30
C ILE A 124 -4.34 24.21 8.94
N ILE A 125 -5.26 24.06 7.99
CA ILE A 125 -5.07 24.51 6.60
C ILE A 125 -5.82 25.80 6.25
N ASP A 126 -6.73 26.24 7.11
CA ASP A 126 -7.51 27.47 6.90
C ASP A 126 -7.92 28.12 8.24
N LYS A 127 -8.21 29.42 8.20
CA LYS A 127 -8.66 30.25 9.34
C LYS A 127 -9.97 29.75 9.98
N ASP A 128 -10.77 28.99 9.23
CA ASP A 128 -12.02 28.41 9.71
C ASP A 128 -11.79 27.15 10.56
N GLY A 129 -10.54 26.69 10.69
CA GLY A 129 -10.15 25.59 11.57
C GLY A 129 -10.17 24.20 10.92
N TYR A 130 -10.18 24.12 9.59
CA TYR A 130 -10.07 22.84 8.89
C TYR A 130 -8.72 22.16 9.16
N ILE A 131 -8.75 20.87 9.50
CA ILE A 131 -7.57 20.07 9.81
C ILE A 131 -7.37 19.00 8.74
N LEU A 132 -6.16 18.94 8.18
CA LEU A 132 -5.70 17.87 7.31
C LEU A 132 -4.91 16.82 8.11
N THR A 133 -5.26 15.54 7.96
CA THR A 133 -4.55 14.40 8.56
C THR A 133 -4.63 13.18 7.64
N ASN A 134 -3.94 12.11 8.00
CA ASN A 134 -3.93 10.86 7.24
C ASN A 134 -5.19 10.03 7.50
N ASN A 135 -5.70 9.37 6.46
CA ASN A 135 -6.82 8.43 6.56
C ASN A 135 -6.30 7.01 6.80
N HIS A 136 -6.39 6.51 8.03
CA HIS A 136 -5.97 5.17 8.42
C HIS A 136 -6.77 4.63 9.61
#